data_AF-T0QVH2-F1
#
_entry.id   AF-T0QVH2-F1
#
_cell.length_a   1.000
_cell.length_b   1.000
_cell.length_c   1.000
_cell.angle_alpha   90.00
_cell.angle_beta   90.00
_cell.angle_gamma   90.00
#
_symmetry.space_group_name_H-M   'P 1'
#
loop_
_entity.id
_entity.type
_entity.pdbx_description
1 polymer ?
#
loop_
_entity_poly.entity_id
_entity_poly.type
_entity_poly.pdbx_seq_one_letter_code
_entity_poly.pdbx_strand_id
1 'polypeptide(L)'
;MEAIYRAESIEHLSAIVRKSDDQKVIVTTTHKLSQLVNDKVLLARLLHASTASSSATYKHLAILADEAHRSHTSSTRVSIDTVLQALSTDACKTMYVGFSATPSVQALELFGSGVDPRAPFDTHSLTDAIAHKHIVDVLSHTTFLQSPLVSPSIFAKVKSMMQHFVRLKTKVIFGKCLVVVRSRKDVVAYHTAIQSYMAAQGWPTQVYCTFSAFDGLSEKQLNTTCTLSLADVIVVCDKLDTGYNEPGLIAMYIDRPLSRHAHIVQLLSRLNRARDGKARVHIVDYCNHPLTIWAAFAAYAHAKVLYTRKTDRRHWRRSYEMSRLLLLETLPGYLFQGTVYVGEAAPPTPLQVAASVAILDPDVQSQIRFGLKTYVAASQALSTECPLLPVTWVEALKGELDRQGRDKTDVQEESTVAGSDEAAFDIMYDGPLPFDSETLRGRYGYLSALLSGDTKATCQEIRESPKDALDKRIASLRAALQKGVP
;
A
#
# COMPACT_ATOMS: atom_id res chain seq x y z
N MET A 1 37.36 -16.37 13.37
CA MET A 1 36.24 -15.49 13.80
C MET A 1 35.67 -14.84 12.55
N GLU A 2 34.37 -14.56 12.51
CA GLU A 2 33.78 -13.84 11.38
C GLU A 2 34.15 -12.35 11.44
N ALA A 3 34.81 -11.84 10.40
CA ALA A 3 35.21 -10.42 10.34
C ALA A 3 34.05 -9.57 9.79
N ILE A 4 33.25 -8.99 10.69
CA ILE A 4 32.12 -8.11 10.32
C ILE A 4 32.60 -6.66 10.16
N TYR A 5 32.49 -6.13 8.96
CA TYR A 5 32.88 -4.77 8.60
C TYR A 5 31.67 -3.93 8.15
N ARG A 6 31.65 -2.65 8.53
CA ARG A 6 30.65 -1.67 8.09
C ARG A 6 31.33 -0.59 7.25
N ALA A 7 30.94 -0.45 6.00
CA ALA A 7 31.58 0.45 5.06
C ALA A 7 31.11 1.90 5.27
N GLU A 8 31.98 2.74 5.84
CA GLU A 8 31.70 4.15 6.12
C GLU A 8 31.81 5.03 4.87
N SER A 9 32.81 4.79 4.02
CA SER A 9 33.03 5.45 2.74
C SER A 9 33.32 4.46 1.61
N ILE A 10 33.50 4.93 0.37
CA ILE A 10 33.85 4.07 -0.78
C ILE A 10 35.33 3.64 -0.73
N GLU A 11 36.21 4.46 -0.16
CA GLU A 11 37.61 4.14 0.10
C GLU A 11 37.71 3.08 1.20
N HIS A 12 36.93 3.23 2.28
CA HIS A 12 36.84 2.23 3.35
C HIS A 12 36.30 0.90 2.79
N LEU A 13 35.26 0.93 1.94
CA LEU A 13 34.75 -0.26 1.22
C LEU A 13 35.85 -0.93 0.36
N SER A 14 36.56 -0.15 -0.47
CA SER A 14 37.69 -0.63 -1.28
C SER A 14 38.81 -1.25 -0.44
N ALA A 15 39.07 -0.72 0.76
CA ALA A 15 40.09 -1.25 1.67
C ALA A 15 39.64 -2.55 2.38
N ILE A 16 38.40 -2.63 2.88
CA ILE A 16 37.82 -3.82 3.52
C ILE A 16 37.88 -5.02 2.57
N VAL A 17 37.45 -4.83 1.33
CA VAL A 17 37.40 -5.88 0.30
C VAL A 17 38.79 -6.53 0.11
N ARG A 18 39.86 -5.72 0.15
CA ARG A 18 41.27 -6.14 -0.06
C ARG A 18 42.00 -6.66 1.18
N LYS A 19 41.35 -6.76 2.36
CA LYS A 19 41.95 -7.46 3.53
C LYS A 19 42.12 -8.95 3.27
N SER A 20 42.92 -9.63 4.09
CA SER A 20 43.25 -11.06 3.96
C SER A 20 42.57 -11.96 5.00
N ASP A 21 41.36 -11.61 5.46
CA ASP A 21 40.60 -12.43 6.41
C ASP A 21 39.87 -13.59 5.68
N ASP A 22 40.00 -14.83 6.19
CA ASP A 22 39.43 -16.05 5.57
C ASP A 22 37.90 -16.01 5.38
N GLN A 23 37.19 -15.33 6.29
CA GLN A 23 35.74 -15.18 6.27
C GLN A 23 35.35 -13.76 6.72
N LYS A 24 34.56 -13.08 5.88
CA LYS A 24 34.13 -11.68 6.08
C LYS A 24 32.64 -11.52 5.89
N VAL A 25 32.08 -10.51 6.55
CA VAL A 25 30.75 -9.96 6.23
C VAL A 25 30.92 -8.45 6.03
N ILE A 26 30.51 -7.93 4.87
CA ILE A 26 30.65 -6.51 4.51
C ILE A 26 29.26 -5.87 4.42
N VAL A 27 28.93 -5.02 5.38
CA VAL A 27 27.69 -4.24 5.38
C VAL A 27 27.94 -2.91 4.68
N THR A 28 27.24 -2.67 3.57
CA THR A 28 27.32 -1.45 2.76
C THR A 28 25.95 -1.08 2.20
N THR A 29 25.83 0.07 1.52
CA THR A 29 24.62 0.45 0.78
C THR A 29 24.81 0.30 -0.72
N THR A 30 23.74 0.03 -1.46
CA THR A 30 23.74 -0.02 -2.93
C THR A 30 24.30 1.27 -3.56
N HIS A 31 24.02 2.43 -2.95
CA HIS A 31 24.59 3.71 -3.37
C HIS A 31 26.13 3.73 -3.30
N LYS A 32 26.73 3.29 -2.18
CA LYS A 32 28.19 3.22 -2.04
C LYS A 32 28.81 2.21 -3.02
N LEU A 33 28.10 1.11 -3.30
CA LEU A 33 28.52 0.11 -4.28
C LEU A 33 28.54 0.68 -5.71
N SER A 34 27.49 1.40 -6.12
CA SER A 34 27.46 2.07 -7.43
C SER A 34 28.47 3.23 -7.53
N GLN A 35 28.71 3.98 -6.45
CA GLN A 35 29.78 4.98 -6.42
C GLN A 35 31.17 4.34 -6.58
N LEU A 36 31.43 3.21 -5.91
CA LEU A 36 32.69 2.46 -6.01
C LEU A 36 32.97 1.97 -7.44
N VAL A 37 31.94 1.55 -8.19
CA VAL A 37 32.07 1.12 -9.59
C VAL A 37 32.22 2.31 -10.55
N ASN A 38 31.61 3.45 -10.24
CA ASN A 38 31.77 4.67 -11.05
C ASN A 38 33.14 5.34 -10.86
N ASP A 39 33.82 5.12 -9.72
CA ASP A 39 35.20 5.57 -9.51
C ASP A 39 36.19 4.66 -10.26
N LYS A 40 36.70 5.16 -11.39
CA LYS A 40 37.65 4.43 -12.25
C LYS A 40 38.95 4.03 -11.52
N VAL A 41 39.38 4.78 -10.51
CA VAL A 41 40.65 4.53 -9.78
C VAL A 41 40.43 3.45 -8.73
N LEU A 42 39.32 3.49 -7.98
CA LEU A 42 38.97 2.45 -7.03
C LEU A 42 38.56 1.14 -7.72
N LEU A 43 37.83 1.21 -8.85
CA LEU A 43 37.51 0.04 -9.67
C LEU A 43 38.77 -0.61 -10.25
N ALA A 44 39.69 0.17 -10.85
CA ALA A 44 40.97 -0.37 -11.33
C ALA A 44 41.79 -1.02 -10.20
N ARG A 45 41.80 -0.43 -8.99
CA ARG A 45 42.46 -1.02 -7.80
C ARG A 45 41.80 -2.32 -7.32
N LEU A 46 40.51 -2.53 -7.58
CA LEU A 46 39.84 -3.80 -7.31
C LEU A 46 40.19 -4.85 -8.39
N LEU A 47 40.12 -4.48 -9.67
CA LEU A 47 40.44 -5.36 -10.80
C LEU A 47 41.92 -5.79 -10.85
N HIS A 48 42.83 -4.94 -10.37
CA HIS A 48 44.25 -5.32 -10.23
C HIS A 48 44.55 -6.16 -8.99
N ALA A 49 43.69 -6.14 -7.97
CA ALA A 49 43.87 -6.97 -6.77
C ALA A 49 43.57 -8.46 -7.00
N SER A 50 42.75 -8.80 -8.00
CA SER A 50 42.49 -10.21 -8.39
C SER A 50 43.57 -10.79 -9.32
N THR A 51 44.37 -9.94 -9.97
CA THR A 51 45.43 -10.36 -10.91
C THR A 51 46.84 -10.35 -10.30
N ALA A 52 47.07 -9.63 -9.19
CA ALA A 52 48.37 -9.54 -8.53
C ALA A 52 48.43 -10.34 -7.21
N SER A 53 49.11 -11.50 -7.25
CA SER A 53 49.58 -12.31 -6.11
C SER A 53 48.54 -12.89 -5.12
N SER A 54 48.23 -14.18 -5.30
CA SER A 54 48.31 -15.22 -4.24
C SER A 54 47.77 -14.90 -2.82
N SER A 55 46.62 -14.23 -2.69
CA SER A 55 46.01 -13.92 -1.39
C SER A 55 44.52 -14.24 -1.37
N ALA A 56 44.13 -15.18 -0.49
CA ALA A 56 42.75 -15.56 -0.17
C ALA A 56 41.78 -15.76 -1.37
N THR A 57 41.95 -16.83 -2.15
CA THR A 57 40.96 -17.25 -3.16
C THR A 57 39.65 -17.71 -2.48
N TYR A 58 38.67 -16.82 -2.36
CA TYR A 58 37.37 -17.15 -1.77
C TYR A 58 36.67 -18.25 -2.57
N LYS A 59 36.42 -19.40 -1.94
CA LYS A 59 35.66 -20.52 -2.55
C LYS A 59 34.19 -20.16 -2.79
N HIS A 60 33.68 -19.20 -2.02
CA HIS A 60 32.29 -18.73 -2.03
C HIS A 60 32.25 -17.21 -1.92
N LEU A 61 31.46 -16.56 -2.77
CA LEU A 61 31.20 -15.12 -2.72
C LEU A 61 29.68 -14.90 -2.78
N ALA A 62 29.11 -14.40 -1.69
CA ALA A 62 27.66 -14.16 -1.58
C ALA A 62 27.36 -12.68 -1.41
N ILE A 63 26.39 -12.17 -2.17
CA ILE A 63 25.79 -10.85 -1.95
C ILE A 63 24.35 -11.07 -1.46
N LEU A 64 24.03 -10.46 -0.32
CA LEU A 64 22.70 -10.50 0.30
C LEU A 64 22.10 -9.10 0.22
N ALA A 65 20.99 -8.95 -0.52
CA ALA A 65 20.28 -7.69 -0.67
C ALA A 65 19.00 -7.69 0.19
N ASP A 66 19.00 -6.89 1.25
CA ASP A 66 17.78 -6.55 1.99
C ASP A 66 16.93 -5.53 1.21
N GLU A 67 15.62 -5.56 1.44
CA GLU A 67 14.59 -4.83 0.69
C GLU A 67 14.82 -4.83 -0.83
N ALA A 68 15.07 -6.03 -1.37
CA ALA A 68 15.46 -6.31 -2.76
C ALA A 68 14.54 -5.67 -3.82
N HIS A 69 13.28 -5.38 -3.46
CA HIS A 69 12.35 -4.62 -4.31
C HIS A 69 12.78 -3.16 -4.56
N ARG A 70 13.81 -2.65 -3.89
CA ARG A 70 14.41 -1.32 -4.10
C ARG A 70 15.70 -1.36 -4.94
N SER A 71 16.35 -2.52 -5.01
CA SER A 71 17.66 -2.73 -5.66
C SER A 71 17.53 -3.08 -7.15
N HIS A 72 16.49 -2.56 -7.82
CA HIS A 72 16.03 -3.04 -9.14
C HIS A 72 16.41 -2.15 -10.33
N THR A 73 17.21 -1.09 -10.15
CA THR A 73 17.69 -0.28 -11.27
C THR A 73 18.71 -1.06 -12.11
N SER A 74 18.76 -0.79 -13.41
CA SER A 74 19.79 -1.32 -14.31
C SER A 74 21.21 -0.96 -13.84
N SER A 75 21.41 0.23 -13.30
CA SER A 75 22.69 0.68 -12.72
C SER A 75 23.11 -0.14 -11.50
N THR A 76 22.18 -0.51 -10.61
CA THR A 76 22.50 -1.37 -9.45
C THR A 76 22.81 -2.81 -9.88
N ARG A 77 22.09 -3.36 -10.89
CA ARG A 77 22.44 -4.67 -11.49
C ARG A 77 23.90 -4.66 -11.99
N VAL A 78 24.23 -3.73 -12.91
CA VAL A 78 25.60 -3.58 -13.46
C VAL A 78 26.65 -3.35 -12.36
N SER A 79 26.34 -2.57 -11.31
CA SER A 79 27.27 -2.35 -10.20
C SER A 79 27.58 -3.65 -9.43
N ILE A 80 26.57 -4.48 -9.22
CA ILE A 80 26.70 -5.75 -8.49
C ILE A 80 27.43 -6.78 -9.35
N ASP A 81 27.07 -6.90 -10.63
CA ASP A 81 27.75 -7.80 -11.58
C ASP A 81 29.22 -7.43 -11.75
N THR A 82 29.56 -6.14 -11.83
CA THR A 82 30.95 -5.65 -11.92
C THR A 82 31.76 -6.01 -10.67
N VAL A 83 31.17 -5.87 -9.47
CA VAL A 83 31.86 -6.21 -8.21
C VAL A 83 31.97 -7.72 -8.01
N LEU A 84 30.97 -8.51 -8.44
CA LEU A 84 31.09 -9.96 -8.48
C LEU A 84 32.23 -10.39 -9.41
N GLN A 85 32.26 -9.90 -10.66
CA GLN A 85 33.32 -10.21 -11.63
C GLN A 85 34.71 -9.80 -11.14
N ALA A 86 34.84 -8.66 -10.47
CA ALA A 86 36.13 -8.19 -9.93
C ALA A 86 36.67 -9.03 -8.76
N LEU A 87 35.81 -9.78 -8.05
CA LEU A 87 36.14 -10.53 -6.83
C LEU A 87 36.01 -12.05 -6.98
N SER A 88 35.32 -12.52 -8.02
CA SER A 88 35.27 -13.93 -8.41
C SER A 88 36.54 -14.35 -9.14
N THR A 89 36.98 -15.58 -8.90
CA THR A 89 37.90 -16.33 -9.76
C THR A 89 37.15 -17.49 -10.40
N ASP A 90 37.74 -18.17 -11.39
CA ASP A 90 37.11 -19.30 -12.10
C ASP A 90 36.70 -20.47 -11.17
N ALA A 91 37.29 -20.55 -9.98
CA ALA A 91 36.96 -21.55 -8.95
C ALA A 91 35.99 -21.04 -7.87
N CYS A 92 35.56 -19.77 -7.93
CA CYS A 92 34.70 -19.14 -6.94
C CYS A 92 33.22 -19.39 -7.24
N LYS A 93 32.49 -19.96 -6.28
CA LYS A 93 31.02 -20.09 -6.38
C LYS A 93 30.36 -18.79 -5.94
N THR A 94 29.85 -18.02 -6.90
CA THR A 94 29.07 -16.80 -6.64
C THR A 94 27.61 -17.12 -6.29
N MET A 95 26.99 -16.29 -5.45
CA MET A 95 25.58 -16.36 -5.10
C MET A 95 25.02 -14.94 -4.88
N TYR A 96 23.78 -14.70 -5.32
CA TYR A 96 23.08 -13.44 -5.10
C TYR A 96 21.67 -13.72 -4.59
N VAL A 97 21.34 -13.23 -3.39
CA VAL A 97 20.08 -13.50 -2.69
C VAL A 97 19.39 -12.18 -2.36
N GLY A 98 18.09 -12.10 -2.63
CA GLY A 98 17.28 -10.91 -2.36
C GLY A 98 16.14 -11.21 -1.39
N PHE A 99 16.08 -10.47 -0.29
CA PHE A 99 14.99 -10.53 0.68
C PHE A 99 14.00 -9.39 0.43
N SER A 100 12.69 -9.66 0.41
CA SER A 100 11.67 -8.62 0.33
C SER A 100 10.31 -9.14 0.81
N ALA A 101 9.66 -8.39 1.70
CA ALA A 101 8.27 -8.67 2.09
C ALA A 101 7.27 -8.32 0.97
N THR A 102 7.64 -7.41 0.07
CA THR A 102 6.83 -6.99 -1.07
C THR A 102 7.69 -7.02 -2.34
N PRO A 103 7.93 -8.21 -2.94
CA PRO A 103 8.69 -8.30 -4.19
C PRO A 103 7.99 -7.53 -5.33
N SER A 104 8.75 -7.19 -6.38
CA SER A 104 8.25 -6.66 -7.65
C SER A 104 8.62 -7.60 -8.80
N VAL A 105 7.98 -7.46 -9.97
CA VAL A 105 8.37 -8.21 -11.18
C VAL A 105 9.86 -8.03 -11.50
N GLN A 106 10.35 -6.79 -11.42
CA GLN A 106 11.77 -6.44 -11.64
C GLN A 106 12.72 -7.00 -10.57
N ALA A 107 12.22 -7.31 -9.37
CA ALA A 107 12.96 -8.04 -8.36
C ALA A 107 12.98 -9.55 -8.68
N LEU A 108 11.87 -10.13 -9.15
CA LEU A 108 11.83 -11.54 -9.56
C LEU A 108 12.65 -11.81 -10.84
N GLU A 109 12.72 -10.86 -11.77
CA GLU A 109 13.68 -10.87 -12.90
C GLU A 109 15.15 -11.01 -12.44
N LEU A 110 15.50 -10.37 -11.32
CA LEU A 110 16.87 -10.24 -10.84
C LEU A 110 17.28 -11.36 -9.86
N PHE A 111 16.43 -11.63 -8.88
CA PHE A 111 16.67 -12.53 -7.75
C PHE A 111 15.88 -13.84 -7.84
N GLY A 112 14.86 -13.90 -8.71
CA GLY A 112 14.00 -15.07 -8.83
C GLY A 112 14.67 -16.22 -9.57
N SER A 113 14.22 -17.42 -9.25
CA SER A 113 14.67 -18.70 -9.79
C SER A 113 13.63 -19.32 -10.73
N GLY A 114 14.03 -20.36 -11.47
CA GLY A 114 13.16 -21.07 -12.41
C GLY A 114 13.08 -20.43 -13.80
N VAL A 115 12.21 -21.00 -14.64
CA VAL A 115 11.92 -20.54 -16.01
C VAL A 115 10.70 -19.60 -15.97
N ASP A 116 10.67 -18.59 -16.84
CA ASP A 116 9.70 -17.49 -16.87
C ASP A 116 8.22 -17.93 -16.68
N PRO A 117 7.48 -17.39 -15.68
CA PRO A 117 7.86 -16.38 -14.70
C PRO A 117 8.78 -16.90 -13.60
N ARG A 118 9.88 -16.17 -13.36
CA ARG A 118 10.75 -16.41 -12.21
C ARG A 118 9.99 -16.23 -10.90
N ALA A 119 10.29 -17.08 -9.92
CA ALA A 119 9.65 -17.10 -8.60
C ALA A 119 10.71 -16.99 -7.47
N PRO A 120 10.32 -16.59 -6.25
CA PRO A 120 11.17 -16.79 -5.07
C PRO A 120 11.55 -18.26 -4.93
N PHE A 121 12.78 -18.55 -4.48
CA PHE A 121 13.21 -19.93 -4.22
C PHE A 121 12.60 -20.50 -2.92
N ASP A 122 12.21 -19.61 -2.00
CA ASP A 122 11.53 -19.87 -0.74
C ASP A 122 10.59 -18.69 -0.40
N THR A 123 9.57 -18.95 0.42
CA THR A 123 8.54 -17.97 0.82
C THR A 123 7.98 -18.29 2.20
N HIS A 124 8.14 -17.37 3.15
CA HIS A 124 7.32 -17.32 4.37
C HIS A 124 6.25 -16.23 4.20
N SER A 125 4.97 -16.60 4.07
CA SER A 125 3.92 -15.64 3.74
C SER A 125 3.43 -14.84 4.96
N LEU A 126 2.70 -13.75 4.72
CA LEU A 126 2.07 -12.98 5.79
C LEU A 126 1.10 -13.85 6.60
N THR A 127 0.34 -14.71 5.93
CA THR A 127 -0.59 -15.65 6.57
C THR A 127 0.15 -16.64 7.46
N ASP A 128 1.29 -17.20 7.01
CA ASP A 128 2.10 -18.10 7.82
C ASP A 128 2.71 -17.39 9.03
N ALA A 129 3.20 -16.16 8.85
CA ALA A 129 3.81 -15.37 9.92
C ALA A 129 2.80 -14.98 11.01
N ILE A 130 1.53 -14.72 10.64
CA ILE A 130 0.43 -14.53 11.58
C ILE A 130 0.07 -15.85 12.29
N ALA A 131 -0.07 -16.95 11.56
CA ALA A 131 -0.44 -18.26 12.12
C ALA A 131 0.57 -18.78 13.15
N HIS A 132 1.87 -18.60 12.89
CA HIS A 132 2.96 -18.93 13.82
C HIS A 132 3.19 -17.85 14.91
N LYS A 133 2.38 -16.78 14.95
CA LYS A 133 2.50 -15.64 15.89
C LYS A 133 3.84 -14.90 15.84
N HIS A 134 4.57 -14.99 14.72
CA HIS A 134 5.79 -14.21 14.47
C HIS A 134 5.47 -12.71 14.32
N ILE A 135 4.25 -12.38 13.92
CA ILE A 135 3.72 -11.02 13.80
C ILE A 135 2.27 -10.93 14.31
N VAL A 136 1.87 -9.70 14.63
CA VAL A 136 0.47 -9.33 14.90
C VAL A 136 -0.25 -9.10 13.56
N ASP A 137 -1.47 -9.62 13.42
CA ASP A 137 -2.37 -9.26 12.31
C ASP A 137 -2.92 -7.84 12.50
N VAL A 138 -2.52 -6.92 11.61
CA VAL A 138 -3.03 -5.55 11.61
C VAL A 138 -4.48 -5.40 11.13
N LEU A 139 -4.94 -6.23 10.20
CA LEU A 139 -6.29 -6.10 9.66
C LEU A 139 -7.35 -6.61 10.64
N SER A 140 -6.97 -7.49 11.57
CA SER A 140 -7.85 -7.99 12.63
C SER A 140 -8.57 -6.90 13.43
N HIS A 141 -7.98 -5.71 13.55
CA HIS A 141 -8.48 -4.61 14.39
C HIS A 141 -8.31 -3.23 13.72
N THR A 142 -8.39 -3.17 12.40
CA THR A 142 -8.48 -1.90 11.67
C THR A 142 -9.88 -1.29 11.79
N THR A 143 -9.93 0.01 12.06
CA THR A 143 -11.12 0.87 11.94
C THR A 143 -10.99 1.70 10.65
N PHE A 144 -12.03 1.74 9.82
CA PHE A 144 -12.07 2.63 8.65
C PHE A 144 -13.15 3.69 8.86
N LEU A 145 -12.76 4.96 8.87
CA LEU A 145 -13.67 6.10 8.93
C LEU A 145 -13.78 6.69 7.53
N GLN A 146 -14.95 6.67 6.93
CA GLN A 146 -15.10 7.43 5.67
C GLN A 146 -15.13 8.92 5.99
N SER A 147 -14.42 9.70 5.19
CA SER A 147 -14.71 11.12 5.09
C SER A 147 -16.15 11.28 4.59
N PRO A 148 -16.99 12.13 5.22
CA PRO A 148 -18.23 12.56 4.60
C PRO A 148 -17.93 13.34 3.30
N LEU A 149 -19.00 13.77 2.60
CA LEU A 149 -18.94 14.50 1.32
C LEU A 149 -18.04 15.76 1.31
N VAL A 150 -17.66 16.28 2.48
CA VAL A 150 -16.66 17.33 2.66
C VAL A 150 -15.52 16.80 3.53
N SER A 151 -14.28 16.84 3.03
CA SER A 151 -13.07 16.49 3.78
C SER A 151 -13.00 17.24 5.13
N PRO A 152 -13.00 16.54 6.29
CA PRO A 152 -12.95 17.19 7.60
C PRO A 152 -11.69 18.04 7.82
N SER A 153 -11.80 19.06 8.69
CA SER A 153 -10.68 19.93 9.04
C SER A 153 -9.53 19.14 9.69
N ILE A 154 -8.30 19.65 9.57
CA ILE A 154 -7.13 19.07 10.28
C ILE A 154 -7.39 19.03 11.78
N PHE A 155 -8.04 20.05 12.35
CA PHE A 155 -8.34 20.11 13.78
C PHE A 155 -9.38 19.05 14.23
N ALA A 156 -10.46 18.86 13.46
CA ALA A 156 -11.44 17.81 13.72
C ALA A 156 -10.83 16.41 13.65
N LYS A 157 -9.94 16.17 12.67
CA LYS A 157 -9.14 14.95 12.58
C LYS A 157 -8.20 14.80 13.78
N VAL A 158 -7.44 15.83 14.15
CA VAL A 158 -6.56 15.80 15.33
C VAL A 158 -7.31 15.51 16.64
N LYS A 159 -8.47 16.15 16.85
CA LYS A 159 -9.37 15.88 18.00
C LYS A 159 -9.72 14.38 18.05
N SER A 160 -10.21 13.82 16.95
CA SER A 160 -10.52 12.39 16.80
C SER A 160 -9.31 11.48 17.08
N MET A 161 -8.18 11.72 16.40
CA MET A 161 -6.94 10.93 16.52
C MET A 161 -6.41 10.92 17.97
N MET A 162 -6.33 12.08 18.62
CA MET A 162 -5.70 12.21 19.94
C MET A 162 -6.61 11.73 21.07
N GLN A 163 -7.93 11.97 20.99
CA GLN A 163 -8.89 11.40 21.95
C GLN A 163 -8.89 9.87 21.89
N HIS A 164 -8.76 9.27 20.71
CA HIS A 164 -8.60 7.82 20.58
C HIS A 164 -7.24 7.36 21.15
N PHE A 165 -6.13 7.99 20.76
CA PHE A 165 -4.79 7.59 21.20
C PHE A 165 -4.61 7.62 22.72
N VAL A 166 -5.09 8.66 23.40
CA VAL A 166 -5.00 8.76 24.88
C VAL A 166 -5.80 7.66 25.57
N ARG A 167 -6.97 7.26 25.03
CA ARG A 167 -7.77 6.12 25.53
C ARG A 167 -7.11 4.74 25.31
N LEU A 168 -6.15 4.64 24.39
CA LEU A 168 -5.28 3.46 24.24
C LEU A 168 -4.08 3.53 25.18
N LYS A 169 -3.43 4.69 25.28
CA LYS A 169 -2.19 4.88 26.06
C LYS A 169 -2.39 4.73 27.58
N THR A 170 -3.57 5.06 28.10
CA THR A 170 -3.94 4.76 29.50
C THR A 170 -4.00 3.25 29.81
N LYS A 171 -4.15 2.40 28.79
CA LYS A 171 -4.10 0.92 28.91
C LYS A 171 -2.73 0.35 28.59
N VAL A 172 -2.00 1.00 27.67
CA VAL A 172 -0.68 0.55 27.18
C VAL A 172 0.29 1.73 27.23
N ILE A 173 0.96 1.90 28.38
CA ILE A 173 1.76 3.09 28.70
C ILE A 173 2.92 3.31 27.70
N PHE A 174 3.57 2.22 27.25
CA PHE A 174 4.62 2.27 26.22
C PHE A 174 4.10 2.62 24.82
N GLY A 175 2.78 2.71 24.65
CA GLY A 175 2.10 2.84 23.38
C GLY A 175 2.44 4.15 22.67
N LYS A 176 2.82 4.01 21.40
CA LYS A 176 3.10 5.08 20.45
C LYS A 176 2.14 5.02 19.25
N CYS A 177 1.96 6.12 18.54
CA CYS A 177 1.22 6.16 17.29
C CYS A 177 1.97 6.85 16.15
N LEU A 178 1.66 6.42 14.93
CA LEU A 178 2.12 7.04 13.69
C LEU A 178 0.95 7.81 13.06
N VAL A 179 1.19 9.05 12.63
CA VAL A 179 0.21 9.89 11.92
C VAL A 179 0.77 10.16 10.51
N VAL A 180 0.14 9.56 9.50
CA VAL A 180 0.58 9.59 8.09
C VAL A 180 -0.28 10.59 7.33
N VAL A 181 0.33 11.63 6.76
CA VAL A 181 -0.38 12.78 6.17
C VAL A 181 0.03 13.04 4.72
N ARG A 182 -0.85 13.71 3.93
CA ARG A 182 -0.69 13.92 2.49
C ARG A 182 0.67 14.53 2.09
N SER A 183 1.09 15.63 2.71
CA SER A 183 2.27 16.41 2.28
C SER A 183 3.14 16.93 3.42
N ARG A 184 4.30 17.50 3.06
CA ARG A 184 5.23 18.18 4.00
C ARG A 184 4.61 19.40 4.67
N LYS A 185 3.70 20.11 4.00
CA LYS A 185 2.92 21.22 4.59
C LYS A 185 1.98 20.68 5.68
N ASP A 186 1.35 19.54 5.41
CA ASP A 186 0.45 18.88 6.36
C ASP A 186 1.21 18.32 7.57
N VAL A 187 2.45 17.85 7.41
CA VAL A 187 3.29 17.43 8.55
C VAL A 187 3.46 18.57 9.55
N VAL A 188 3.73 19.80 9.07
CA VAL A 188 3.85 21.00 9.93
C VAL A 188 2.50 21.40 10.54
N ALA A 189 1.42 21.35 9.76
CA ALA A 189 0.07 21.70 10.22
C ALA A 189 -0.45 20.72 11.29
N TYR A 190 -0.35 19.41 11.05
CA TYR A 190 -0.71 18.38 12.01
C TYR A 190 0.17 18.41 13.26
N HIS A 191 1.49 18.57 13.12
CA HIS A 191 2.39 18.69 14.28
C HIS A 191 1.96 19.86 15.18
N THR A 192 1.77 21.05 14.62
CA THR A 192 1.32 22.24 15.35
C THR A 192 -0.07 22.03 15.97
N ALA A 193 -1.03 21.49 15.22
CA ALA A 193 -2.38 21.25 15.71
C ALA A 193 -2.44 20.21 16.84
N ILE A 194 -1.67 19.13 16.74
CA ILE A 194 -1.55 18.11 17.80
C ILE A 194 -0.89 18.72 19.04
N GLN A 195 0.21 19.47 18.90
CA GLN A 195 0.87 20.12 20.04
C GLN A 195 -0.07 21.08 20.78
N SER A 196 -0.80 21.93 20.04
CA SER A 196 -1.79 22.84 20.61
C SER A 196 -2.96 22.11 21.27
N TYR A 197 -3.48 21.05 20.65
CA TYR A 197 -4.60 20.27 21.21
C TYR A 197 -4.19 19.52 22.49
N MET A 198 -3.06 18.81 22.48
CA MET A 198 -2.53 18.11 23.65
C MET A 198 -2.29 19.06 24.83
N ALA A 199 -1.67 20.22 24.56
CA ALA A 199 -1.45 21.25 25.58
C ALA A 199 -2.76 21.81 26.15
N ALA A 200 -3.76 22.09 25.30
CA ALA A 200 -5.07 22.58 25.72
C ALA A 200 -5.89 21.54 26.52
N GLN A 201 -5.59 20.25 26.40
CA GLN A 201 -6.17 19.18 27.24
C GLN A 201 -5.32 18.87 28.49
N GLY A 202 -4.20 19.55 28.71
CA GLY A 202 -3.28 19.28 29.82
C GLY A 202 -2.53 17.94 29.71
N TRP A 203 -2.41 17.39 28.50
CA TRP A 203 -1.75 16.09 28.24
C TRP A 203 -0.27 16.27 27.88
N PRO A 204 0.61 15.32 28.23
CA PRO A 204 2.05 15.43 27.96
C PRO A 204 2.35 15.41 26.46
N THR A 205 2.94 16.50 25.96
CA THR A 205 3.19 16.72 24.53
C THR A 205 4.50 16.07 24.05
N GLN A 206 4.52 14.74 23.94
CA GLN A 206 5.63 13.99 23.32
C GLN A 206 5.36 13.74 21.83
N VAL A 207 5.38 14.84 21.05
CA VAL A 207 5.11 14.85 19.61
C VAL A 207 6.42 15.05 18.85
N TYR A 208 6.61 14.28 17.78
CA TYR A 208 7.74 14.38 16.86
C TYR A 208 7.25 14.37 15.41
N CYS A 209 7.97 15.02 14.50
CA CYS A 209 7.67 15.05 13.07
C CYS A 209 8.92 14.78 12.22
N THR A 210 8.76 14.11 11.07
CA THR A 210 9.87 13.87 10.15
C THR A 210 9.47 14.00 8.67
N PHE A 211 10.20 14.88 7.99
CA PHE A 211 9.98 15.32 6.62
C PHE A 211 11.30 15.83 6.01
N SER A 212 11.43 15.83 4.69
CA SER A 212 12.57 16.49 4.01
C SER A 212 12.34 18.00 3.99
N ALA A 213 13.36 18.79 4.35
CA ALA A 213 13.26 20.24 4.57
C ALA A 213 12.42 20.97 3.50
N PHE A 214 11.57 21.89 3.96
CA PHE A 214 10.51 22.51 3.17
C PHE A 214 10.31 23.93 3.68
N ASP A 215 10.25 24.90 2.76
CA ASP A 215 9.90 26.30 3.06
C ASP A 215 10.68 26.93 4.24
N GLY A 216 12.01 26.74 4.25
CA GLY A 216 12.90 27.19 5.32
C GLY A 216 12.79 26.41 6.66
N LEU A 217 11.80 25.52 6.80
CA LEU A 217 11.59 24.70 7.98
C LEU A 217 12.31 23.34 7.88
N SER A 218 12.90 22.94 9.00
CA SER A 218 13.56 21.66 9.20
C SER A 218 13.07 20.94 10.46
N GLU A 219 13.29 19.63 10.50
CA GLU A 219 12.97 18.76 11.63
C GLU A 219 13.57 19.28 12.96
N LYS A 220 14.72 19.95 12.93
CA LYS A 220 15.36 20.47 14.14
C LYS A 220 14.66 21.70 14.73
N GLN A 221 13.92 22.47 13.93
CA GLN A 221 13.18 23.65 14.39
C GLN A 221 11.83 23.29 15.03
N LEU A 222 11.24 22.14 14.65
CA LEU A 222 9.94 21.68 15.19
C LEU A 222 10.12 20.68 16.34
N ASN A 223 11.13 19.82 16.28
CA ASN A 223 11.41 18.79 17.28
C ASN A 223 12.39 19.27 18.38
N THR A 224 12.31 20.53 18.80
CA THR A 224 13.29 21.15 19.72
C THR A 224 13.32 20.51 21.10
N THR A 225 12.19 19.96 21.56
CA THR A 225 12.01 19.38 22.90
C THR A 225 11.82 17.86 22.90
N CYS A 226 11.63 17.23 21.74
CA CYS A 226 11.29 15.80 21.64
C CYS A 226 12.19 15.08 20.62
N THR A 227 12.79 13.96 21.02
CA THR A 227 13.49 13.05 20.10
C THR A 227 12.57 11.92 19.64
N LEU A 228 12.88 11.27 18.51
CA LEU A 228 12.11 10.13 18.00
C LEU A 228 12.03 8.94 18.99
N SER A 229 13.02 8.78 19.87
CA SER A 229 12.98 7.75 20.93
C SER A 229 11.99 8.09 22.04
N LEU A 230 11.88 9.37 22.42
CA LEU A 230 10.96 9.91 23.41
C LEU A 230 9.56 10.23 22.85
N ALA A 231 9.37 10.14 21.53
CA ALA A 231 8.10 10.49 20.89
C ALA A 231 7.01 9.44 21.13
N ASP A 232 5.84 9.90 21.57
CA ASP A 232 4.61 9.12 21.65
C ASP A 232 3.77 9.25 20.37
N VAL A 233 3.76 10.44 19.77
CA VAL A 233 3.05 10.74 18.51
C VAL A 233 4.07 11.12 17.45
N ILE A 234 4.06 10.40 16.31
CA ILE A 234 5.07 10.56 15.24
C ILE A 234 4.36 10.93 13.94
N VAL A 235 4.56 12.16 13.45
CA VAL A 235 3.94 12.69 12.23
C VAL A 235 4.86 12.54 11.02
N VAL A 236 4.39 11.93 9.93
CA VAL A 236 5.18 11.61 8.72
C VAL A 236 4.40 11.86 7.43
N CYS A 237 5.11 12.13 6.34
CA CYS A 237 4.56 11.97 4.98
C CYS A 237 5.20 10.76 4.27
N ASP A 238 6.49 10.83 3.93
CA ASP A 238 7.25 9.82 3.15
C ASP A 238 8.50 9.28 3.86
N LYS A 239 8.81 9.81 5.06
CA LYS A 239 9.92 9.33 5.91
C LYS A 239 9.42 8.25 6.86
N LEU A 240 10.33 7.36 7.27
CA LEU A 240 10.08 6.16 8.09
C LEU A 240 9.32 5.02 7.39
N ASP A 241 8.79 5.22 6.18
CA ASP A 241 8.19 4.19 5.30
C ASP A 241 9.05 2.92 5.17
N THR A 242 10.38 3.07 5.17
CA THR A 242 11.36 1.97 5.19
C THR A 242 12.29 2.06 6.39
N GLY A 243 12.64 0.91 6.99
CA GLY A 243 13.66 0.79 8.03
C GLY A 243 13.23 1.13 9.47
N TYR A 244 12.16 1.90 9.70
CA TYR A 244 11.72 2.22 11.06
C TYR A 244 11.10 1.00 11.77
N ASN A 245 11.63 0.65 12.94
CA ASN A 245 11.26 -0.53 13.70
C ASN A 245 10.99 -0.17 15.16
N GLU A 246 9.73 0.06 15.50
CA GLU A 246 9.28 0.42 16.85
C GLU A 246 8.17 -0.55 17.31
N PRO A 247 8.52 -1.59 18.08
CA PRO A 247 7.53 -2.54 18.62
C PRO A 247 6.49 -1.88 19.55
N GLY A 248 6.75 -0.67 20.05
CA GLY A 248 5.80 0.14 20.83
C GLY A 248 4.69 0.82 20.01
N LEU A 249 4.72 0.81 18.67
CA LEU A 249 3.61 1.31 17.86
C LEU A 249 2.35 0.47 18.12
N ILE A 250 1.27 1.11 18.59
CA ILE A 250 -0.04 0.48 18.82
C ILE A 250 -1.16 1.07 17.97
N ALA A 251 -0.97 2.27 17.41
CA ALA A 251 -1.95 2.92 16.56
C ALA A 251 -1.31 3.56 15.31
N MET A 252 -2.06 3.61 14.21
CA MET A 252 -1.72 4.36 13.00
C MET A 252 -2.93 5.15 12.51
N TYR A 253 -2.75 6.44 12.28
CA TYR A 253 -3.76 7.35 11.75
C TYR A 253 -3.36 7.76 10.34
N ILE A 254 -4.27 7.66 9.37
CA ILE A 254 -3.94 7.85 7.94
C ILE A 254 -4.86 8.93 7.35
N ASP A 255 -4.29 10.10 7.04
CA ASP A 255 -4.89 11.16 6.23
C ASP A 255 -4.03 11.34 4.96
N ARG A 256 -3.84 10.22 4.23
CA ARG A 256 -3.02 10.14 3.02
C ARG A 256 -3.62 9.14 2.01
N PRO A 257 -3.75 9.50 0.72
CA PRO A 257 -4.10 8.57 -0.35
C PRO A 257 -3.02 7.49 -0.55
N LEU A 258 -3.42 6.23 -0.48
CA LEU A 258 -2.54 5.08 -0.67
C LEU A 258 -3.00 4.27 -1.89
N SER A 259 -2.19 4.30 -2.96
CA SER A 259 -2.55 3.70 -4.27
C SER A 259 -1.66 2.54 -4.70
N ARG A 260 -0.48 2.35 -4.07
CA ARG A 260 0.46 1.27 -4.41
C ARG A 260 0.36 0.15 -3.38
N HIS A 261 -0.07 -1.04 -3.81
CA HIS A 261 -0.27 -2.19 -2.91
C HIS A 261 0.96 -2.52 -2.05
N ALA A 262 2.17 -2.46 -2.62
CA ALA A 262 3.41 -2.68 -1.88
C ALA A 262 3.61 -1.65 -0.75
N HIS A 263 3.35 -0.37 -1.02
CA HIS A 263 3.49 0.72 -0.06
C HIS A 263 2.47 0.63 1.07
N ILE A 264 1.21 0.28 0.75
CA ILE A 264 0.17 -0.02 1.75
C ILE A 264 0.62 -1.12 2.71
N VAL A 265 1.09 -2.26 2.16
CA VAL A 265 1.54 -3.38 2.98
C VAL A 265 2.77 -3.00 3.82
N GLN A 266 3.76 -2.30 3.25
CA GLN A 266 4.94 -1.82 3.98
C GLN A 266 4.60 -0.87 5.13
N LEU A 267 3.71 0.09 4.88
CA LEU A 267 3.31 1.12 5.83
C LEU A 267 2.53 0.51 6.99
N LEU A 268 1.42 -0.17 6.71
CA LEU A 268 0.58 -0.76 7.75
C LEU A 268 1.33 -1.86 8.52
N SER A 269 2.23 -2.62 7.86
CA SER A 269 3.08 -3.63 8.53
C SER A 269 4.10 -3.04 9.50
N ARG A 270 4.26 -1.71 9.63
CA ARG A 270 4.99 -1.10 10.75
C ARG A 270 4.37 -1.49 12.10
N LEU A 271 3.05 -1.71 12.15
CA LEU A 271 2.33 -2.17 13.35
C LEU A 271 2.48 -3.68 13.63
N ASN A 272 2.86 -4.51 12.67
CA ASN A 272 2.94 -5.99 12.80
C ASN A 272 3.92 -6.48 13.88
N ARG A 273 4.86 -5.64 14.34
CA ARG A 273 5.90 -6.03 15.31
C ARG A 273 5.29 -6.41 16.66
N ALA A 274 5.40 -7.69 17.04
CA ALA A 274 4.97 -8.20 18.34
C ALA A 274 5.80 -7.60 19.50
N ARG A 275 5.17 -7.48 20.66
CA ARG A 275 5.76 -7.00 21.92
C ARG A 275 4.90 -7.47 23.10
N ASP A 276 5.50 -7.76 24.25
CA ASP A 276 4.74 -8.07 25.45
C ASP A 276 3.82 -6.90 25.86
N GLY A 277 2.59 -7.23 26.27
CA GLY A 277 1.53 -6.25 26.53
C GLY A 277 0.85 -5.65 25.28
N LYS A 278 1.38 -5.86 24.07
CA LYS A 278 0.78 -5.41 22.81
C LYS A 278 -0.21 -6.46 22.28
N ALA A 279 -1.36 -6.57 22.92
CA ALA A 279 -2.41 -7.54 22.56
C ALA A 279 -3.22 -7.16 21.32
N ARG A 280 -3.34 -5.87 21.00
CA ARG A 280 -4.08 -5.33 19.85
C ARG A 280 -3.29 -4.17 19.23
N VAL A 281 -3.60 -3.89 17.96
CA VAL A 281 -3.18 -2.72 17.19
C VAL A 281 -4.40 -2.07 16.59
N HIS A 282 -4.31 -0.78 16.27
CA HIS A 282 -5.41 -0.02 15.68
C HIS A 282 -4.90 0.74 14.45
N ILE A 283 -5.65 0.66 13.36
CA ILE A 283 -5.50 1.56 12.21
C ILE A 283 -6.77 2.40 12.14
N VAL A 284 -6.64 3.68 11.86
CA VAL A 284 -7.76 4.61 11.65
C VAL A 284 -7.45 5.39 10.38
N ASP A 285 -8.02 4.94 9.26
CA ASP A 285 -7.91 5.62 7.97
C ASP A 285 -9.07 6.61 7.81
N TYR A 286 -8.77 7.83 7.33
CA TYR A 286 -9.70 8.93 7.07
C TYR A 286 -9.86 9.23 5.57
N CYS A 287 -9.19 8.48 4.69
CA CYS A 287 -8.98 8.84 3.28
C CYS A 287 -9.25 7.67 2.31
N ASN A 288 -8.84 6.44 2.64
CA ASN A 288 -8.87 5.30 1.74
C ASN A 288 -10.07 4.39 1.97
N HIS A 289 -10.73 3.96 0.89
CA HIS A 289 -11.74 2.90 0.98
C HIS A 289 -11.15 1.61 1.57
N PRO A 290 -11.87 0.90 2.48
CA PRO A 290 -11.42 -0.37 3.05
C PRO A 290 -10.91 -1.35 1.99
N LEU A 291 -11.66 -1.48 0.89
CA LEU A 291 -11.40 -2.39 -0.22
C LEU A 291 -10.02 -2.18 -0.87
N THR A 292 -9.50 -0.96 -0.92
CA THR A 292 -8.15 -0.66 -1.43
C THR A 292 -7.06 -1.28 -0.54
N ILE A 293 -7.25 -1.22 0.77
CA ILE A 293 -6.32 -1.76 1.77
C ILE A 293 -6.39 -3.30 1.80
N TRP A 294 -7.61 -3.86 1.80
CA TRP A 294 -7.81 -5.31 1.70
C TRP A 294 -7.25 -5.90 0.38
N ALA A 295 -7.43 -5.22 -0.76
CA ALA A 295 -6.85 -5.60 -2.05
C ALA A 295 -5.32 -5.62 -2.03
N ALA A 296 -4.70 -4.65 -1.34
CA ALA A 296 -3.26 -4.57 -1.19
C ALA A 296 -2.71 -5.74 -0.38
N PHE A 297 -3.26 -6.00 0.80
CA PHE A 297 -2.83 -7.11 1.65
C PHE A 297 -3.03 -8.47 0.95
N ALA A 298 -4.17 -8.69 0.30
CA ALA A 298 -4.45 -9.95 -0.40
C ALA A 298 -3.62 -10.19 -1.68
N ALA A 299 -2.87 -9.19 -2.14
CA ALA A 299 -1.85 -9.35 -3.19
C ALA A 299 -0.51 -9.91 -2.65
N TYR A 300 -0.27 -9.82 -1.34
CA TYR A 300 0.96 -10.28 -0.67
C TYR A 300 0.71 -11.32 0.44
N ALA A 301 -0.56 -11.61 0.78
CA ALA A 301 -0.93 -12.52 1.87
C ALA A 301 -0.46 -13.98 1.64
N HIS A 302 -0.40 -14.43 0.39
CA HIS A 302 -0.11 -15.81 0.00
C HIS A 302 1.19 -15.90 -0.82
N ALA A 303 1.93 -17.01 -0.69
CA ALA A 303 3.19 -17.27 -1.39
C ALA A 303 3.15 -17.23 -2.94
N LYS A 304 1.96 -17.18 -3.56
CA LYS A 304 1.81 -17.26 -5.03
C LYS A 304 1.97 -15.92 -5.74
N VAL A 305 3.24 -15.62 -6.05
CA VAL A 305 3.73 -15.13 -7.36
C VAL A 305 2.93 -13.98 -8.02
N LEU A 306 3.57 -12.81 -8.10
CA LEU A 306 3.04 -11.52 -8.57
C LEU A 306 2.45 -11.48 -10.00
N TYR A 307 2.62 -12.54 -10.79
CA TYR A 307 2.30 -12.55 -12.22
C TYR A 307 0.82 -12.89 -12.47
N THR A 308 -0.03 -11.87 -12.40
CA THR A 308 -1.45 -11.98 -12.77
C THR A 308 -1.59 -12.30 -14.27
N ARG A 309 -1.99 -13.54 -14.59
CA ARG A 309 -2.34 -13.97 -15.95
C ARG A 309 -3.83 -13.74 -16.20
N LYS A 310 -4.25 -13.57 -17.46
CA LYS A 310 -5.69 -13.55 -17.83
C LYS A 310 -6.43 -14.83 -17.41
N THR A 311 -5.71 -15.94 -17.27
CA THR A 311 -6.24 -17.24 -16.80
C THR A 311 -6.38 -17.35 -15.27
N ASP A 312 -5.88 -16.40 -14.47
CA ASP A 312 -6.04 -16.44 -13.01
C ASP A 312 -7.44 -15.98 -12.60
N ARG A 313 -8.40 -16.90 -12.68
CA ARG A 313 -9.79 -16.68 -12.25
C ARG A 313 -9.90 -16.33 -10.75
N ARG A 314 -8.91 -16.65 -9.90
CA ARG A 314 -8.91 -16.26 -8.47
C ARG A 314 -8.48 -14.81 -8.28
N HIS A 315 -7.50 -14.31 -9.03
CA HIS A 315 -7.24 -12.87 -9.09
C HIS A 315 -8.47 -12.14 -9.62
N TRP A 316 -8.95 -12.48 -10.83
CA TRP A 316 -9.98 -11.69 -11.48
C TRP A 316 -11.31 -11.70 -10.74
N ARG A 317 -11.72 -12.81 -10.07
CA ARG A 317 -12.90 -12.81 -9.20
C ARG A 317 -12.75 -11.87 -8.01
N ARG A 318 -11.59 -11.84 -7.34
CA ARG A 318 -11.33 -10.87 -6.26
C ARG A 318 -11.39 -9.43 -6.77
N SER A 319 -10.70 -9.14 -7.86
CA SER A 319 -10.67 -7.80 -8.47
C SER A 319 -12.06 -7.33 -8.95
N TYR A 320 -12.87 -8.23 -9.50
CA TYR A 320 -14.27 -7.96 -9.87
C TYR A 320 -15.12 -7.62 -8.64
N GLU A 321 -15.14 -8.46 -7.61
CA GLU A 321 -16.00 -8.26 -6.44
C GLU A 321 -15.62 -7.01 -5.64
N MET A 322 -14.31 -6.75 -5.45
CA MET A 322 -13.85 -5.55 -4.76
C MET A 322 -14.15 -4.26 -5.55
N SER A 323 -14.01 -4.27 -6.87
CA SER A 323 -14.34 -3.09 -7.69
C SER A 323 -15.86 -2.89 -7.86
N ARG A 324 -16.64 -3.98 -7.95
CA ARG A 324 -18.10 -3.95 -7.91
C ARG A 324 -18.60 -3.30 -6.63
N LEU A 325 -18.17 -3.80 -5.47
CA LEU A 325 -18.60 -3.26 -4.16
C LEU A 325 -18.12 -1.82 -3.95
N LEU A 326 -16.87 -1.48 -4.32
CA LEU A 326 -16.37 -0.11 -4.28
C LEU A 326 -17.27 0.85 -5.07
N LEU A 327 -17.69 0.49 -6.29
CA LEU A 327 -18.55 1.33 -7.12
C LEU A 327 -19.99 1.40 -6.59
N LEU A 328 -20.53 0.30 -6.03
CA LEU A 328 -21.85 0.29 -5.41
C LEU A 328 -21.91 1.13 -4.11
N GLU A 329 -20.79 1.27 -3.39
CA GLU A 329 -20.69 2.08 -2.16
C GLU A 329 -20.23 3.54 -2.40
N THR A 330 -19.55 3.84 -3.52
CA THR A 330 -19.11 5.21 -3.87
C THR A 330 -19.98 5.95 -4.89
N LEU A 331 -20.90 5.25 -5.59
CA LEU A 331 -21.92 5.85 -6.48
C LEU A 331 -23.40 5.73 -6.01
N PRO A 332 -23.76 5.36 -4.75
CA PRO A 332 -25.16 5.34 -4.34
C PRO A 332 -25.74 6.77 -4.32
N GLY A 333 -27.06 6.88 -4.47
CA GLY A 333 -27.72 8.16 -4.78
C GLY A 333 -27.63 8.57 -6.26
N TYR A 334 -26.51 8.29 -6.94
CA TYR A 334 -26.33 8.63 -8.37
C TYR A 334 -26.69 7.50 -9.35
N LEU A 335 -26.89 6.27 -8.87
CA LEU A 335 -27.26 5.12 -9.70
C LEU A 335 -28.52 4.36 -9.23
N PHE A 336 -28.92 4.51 -7.97
CA PHE A 336 -29.81 3.54 -7.30
C PHE A 336 -30.96 4.17 -6.49
N GLN A 337 -31.49 5.32 -6.92
CA GLN A 337 -32.69 5.95 -6.31
C GLN A 337 -34.01 5.31 -6.77
N GLY A 338 -34.03 3.98 -6.94
CA GLY A 338 -35.20 3.24 -7.38
C GLY A 338 -34.97 1.73 -7.37
N THR A 339 -36.05 0.95 -7.29
CA THR A 339 -35.96 -0.51 -7.43
C THR A 339 -35.63 -0.88 -8.88
N VAL A 340 -34.37 -1.25 -9.10
CA VAL A 340 -33.78 -1.67 -10.37
C VAL A 340 -33.47 -0.50 -11.33
N TYR A 341 -32.19 -0.10 -11.33
CA TYR A 341 -31.55 0.79 -12.32
C TYR A 341 -31.78 0.39 -13.81
N VAL A 342 -32.08 -0.89 -14.07
CA VAL A 342 -32.41 -1.44 -15.41
C VAL A 342 -33.91 -1.39 -15.71
N GLY A 343 -34.75 -0.98 -14.74
CA GLY A 343 -36.21 -0.94 -14.82
C GLY A 343 -36.80 0.48 -14.79
N GLU A 344 -36.01 1.51 -14.52
CA GLU A 344 -36.44 2.90 -14.66
C GLU A 344 -36.52 3.31 -16.14
N ALA A 345 -37.49 4.19 -16.46
CA ALA A 345 -37.71 4.64 -17.84
C ALA A 345 -36.57 5.54 -18.39
N ALA A 346 -35.76 6.13 -17.52
CA ALA A 346 -34.65 7.01 -17.89
C ALA A 346 -33.52 6.93 -16.83
N PRO A 347 -32.70 5.86 -16.83
CA PRO A 347 -31.60 5.73 -15.88
C PRO A 347 -30.56 6.84 -16.05
N PRO A 348 -29.86 7.24 -14.99
CA PRO A 348 -28.91 8.35 -15.01
C PRO A 348 -27.79 8.12 -16.04
N THR A 349 -27.58 9.11 -16.90
CA THR A 349 -26.61 9.02 -17.99
C THR A 349 -25.16 9.05 -17.45
N PRO A 350 -24.19 8.47 -18.17
CA PRO A 350 -22.78 8.57 -17.81
C PRO A 350 -22.29 10.02 -17.63
N LEU A 351 -22.87 10.97 -18.38
CA LEU A 351 -22.56 12.40 -18.29
C LEU A 351 -23.06 13.03 -16.99
N GLN A 352 -24.29 12.70 -16.56
CA GLN A 352 -24.85 13.17 -15.28
C GLN A 352 -24.02 12.64 -14.11
N VAL A 353 -23.71 11.34 -14.09
CA VAL A 353 -22.89 10.74 -13.02
C VAL A 353 -21.45 11.27 -13.05
N ALA A 354 -20.87 11.52 -14.23
CA ALA A 354 -19.55 12.16 -14.32
C ALA A 354 -19.55 13.58 -13.72
N ALA A 355 -20.56 14.39 -14.04
CA ALA A 355 -20.71 15.73 -13.45
C ALA A 355 -20.90 15.68 -11.92
N SER A 356 -21.65 14.70 -11.40
CA SER A 356 -21.77 14.45 -9.96
C SER A 356 -20.47 14.00 -9.31
N VAL A 357 -19.67 13.16 -9.98
CA VAL A 357 -18.35 12.76 -9.49
C VAL A 357 -17.36 13.94 -9.53
N ALA A 358 -17.48 14.85 -10.50
CA ALA A 358 -16.56 15.98 -10.68
C ALA A 358 -16.58 17.03 -9.55
N ILE A 359 -17.60 17.00 -8.68
CA ILE A 359 -17.72 17.84 -7.46
C ILE A 359 -17.32 17.11 -6.16
N LEU A 360 -17.03 15.80 -6.20
CA LEU A 360 -16.54 15.05 -5.04
C LEU A 360 -15.06 15.36 -4.76
N ASP A 361 -14.62 15.06 -3.53
CA ASP A 361 -13.20 15.15 -3.13
C ASP A 361 -12.28 14.43 -4.14
N PRO A 362 -11.13 15.03 -4.55
CA PRO A 362 -10.22 14.44 -5.54
C PRO A 362 -9.75 13.01 -5.23
N ASP A 363 -9.65 12.65 -3.94
CA ASP A 363 -9.25 11.31 -3.52
C ASP A 363 -10.38 10.30 -3.76
N VAL A 364 -11.64 10.69 -3.52
CA VAL A 364 -12.84 9.89 -3.85
C VAL A 364 -12.99 9.74 -5.36
N GLN A 365 -12.79 10.82 -6.14
CA GLN A 365 -12.78 10.71 -7.61
C GLN A 365 -11.71 9.73 -8.12
N SER A 366 -10.54 9.73 -7.49
CA SER A 366 -9.42 8.85 -7.85
C SER A 366 -9.73 7.39 -7.53
N GLN A 367 -10.39 7.13 -6.40
CA GLN A 367 -10.89 5.81 -6.01
C GLN A 367 -11.98 5.30 -6.98
N ILE A 368 -12.92 6.17 -7.38
CA ILE A 368 -13.93 5.84 -8.41
C ILE A 368 -13.26 5.50 -9.74
N ARG A 369 -12.35 6.35 -10.25
CA ARG A 369 -11.61 6.08 -11.52
C ARG A 369 -10.83 4.74 -11.46
N PHE A 370 -10.24 4.41 -10.31
CA PHE A 370 -9.60 3.11 -10.09
C PHE A 370 -10.59 1.94 -10.08
N GLY A 371 -11.75 2.11 -9.42
CA GLY A 371 -12.85 1.14 -9.41
C GLY A 371 -13.36 0.83 -10.81
N LEU A 372 -13.73 1.85 -11.58
CA LEU A 372 -14.22 1.72 -12.97
C LEU A 372 -13.21 0.95 -13.84
N LYS A 373 -11.93 1.33 -13.79
CA LYS A 373 -10.85 0.66 -14.53
C LYS A 373 -10.70 -0.81 -14.15
N THR A 374 -10.74 -1.11 -12.85
CA THR A 374 -10.55 -2.47 -12.32
C THR A 374 -11.75 -3.37 -12.65
N TYR A 375 -12.96 -2.83 -12.53
CA TYR A 375 -14.21 -3.52 -12.83
C TYR A 375 -14.30 -3.92 -14.30
N VAL A 376 -13.99 -3.01 -15.23
CA VAL A 376 -13.98 -3.31 -16.67
C VAL A 376 -12.98 -4.42 -16.99
N ALA A 377 -11.74 -4.31 -16.51
CA ALA A 377 -10.70 -5.32 -16.76
C ALA A 377 -11.08 -6.70 -16.20
N ALA A 378 -11.67 -6.76 -15.01
CA ALA A 378 -12.08 -8.01 -14.39
C ALA A 378 -13.33 -8.63 -15.03
N SER A 379 -14.32 -7.81 -15.39
CA SER A 379 -15.52 -8.25 -16.13
C SER A 379 -15.15 -8.87 -17.48
N GLN A 380 -14.25 -8.21 -18.23
CA GLN A 380 -13.70 -8.72 -19.49
C GLN A 380 -12.89 -10.01 -19.31
N ALA A 381 -12.18 -10.20 -18.19
CA ALA A 381 -11.41 -11.41 -17.91
C ALA A 381 -12.25 -12.60 -17.42
N LEU A 382 -13.45 -12.36 -16.89
CA LEU A 382 -14.37 -13.38 -16.37
C LEU A 382 -15.53 -13.74 -17.32
N SER A 383 -15.82 -12.90 -18.32
CA SER A 383 -17.06 -12.90 -19.12
C SER A 383 -18.32 -12.79 -18.26
N THR A 384 -18.27 -11.93 -17.24
CA THR A 384 -19.30 -11.75 -16.20
C THR A 384 -19.55 -10.25 -16.00
N GLU A 385 -20.80 -9.87 -15.71
CA GLU A 385 -21.17 -8.49 -15.43
C GLU A 385 -22.27 -8.39 -14.35
N CYS A 386 -22.23 -7.30 -13.58
CA CYS A 386 -23.24 -6.98 -12.59
C CYS A 386 -24.44 -6.34 -13.30
N PRO A 387 -25.68 -6.82 -13.09
CA PRO A 387 -26.88 -6.19 -13.66
C PRO A 387 -27.04 -4.70 -13.31
N LEU A 388 -26.51 -4.28 -12.15
CA LEU A 388 -26.53 -2.88 -11.69
C LEU A 388 -25.36 -2.02 -12.22
N LEU A 389 -24.35 -2.63 -12.86
CA LEU A 389 -23.21 -1.93 -13.45
C LEU A 389 -22.85 -2.53 -14.83
N PRO A 390 -23.68 -2.35 -15.87
CA PRO A 390 -23.40 -2.87 -17.21
C PRO A 390 -22.06 -2.36 -17.76
N VAL A 391 -21.23 -3.26 -18.29
CA VAL A 391 -19.83 -2.92 -18.65
C VAL A 391 -19.76 -1.77 -19.64
N THR A 392 -20.67 -1.71 -20.62
CA THR A 392 -20.76 -0.63 -21.62
C THR A 392 -21.06 0.75 -21.01
N TRP A 393 -21.91 0.82 -19.98
CA TRP A 393 -22.19 2.06 -19.27
C TRP A 393 -20.99 2.48 -18.41
N VAL A 394 -20.33 1.52 -17.76
CA VAL A 394 -19.11 1.77 -16.97
C VAL A 394 -17.96 2.26 -17.85
N GLU A 395 -17.78 1.68 -19.04
CA GLU A 395 -16.82 2.14 -20.06
C GLU A 395 -17.14 3.57 -20.53
N ALA A 396 -18.42 3.92 -20.71
CA ALA A 396 -18.84 5.28 -21.06
C ALA A 396 -18.61 6.30 -19.93
N LEU A 397 -18.94 5.97 -18.67
CA LEU A 397 -18.68 6.84 -17.51
C LEU A 397 -17.17 7.08 -17.35
N LYS A 398 -16.37 6.03 -17.47
CA LYS A 398 -14.91 6.13 -17.46
C LYS A 398 -14.41 7.04 -18.59
N GLY A 399 -14.97 6.93 -19.79
CA GLY A 399 -14.62 7.78 -20.93
C GLY A 399 -14.86 9.27 -20.67
N GLU A 400 -16.00 9.63 -20.09
CA GLU A 400 -16.31 11.03 -19.75
C GLU A 400 -15.46 11.55 -18.57
N LEU A 401 -15.20 10.73 -17.55
CA LEU A 401 -14.30 11.09 -16.45
C LEU A 401 -12.82 11.21 -16.87
N ASP A 402 -12.39 10.47 -17.89
CA ASP A 402 -11.08 10.60 -18.53
C ASP A 402 -11.01 11.85 -19.44
N ARG A 403 -12.14 12.32 -19.97
CA ARG A 403 -12.24 13.55 -20.77
C ARG A 403 -12.15 14.79 -19.87
N GLN A 404 -13.00 14.87 -18.85
CA GLN A 404 -13.01 15.95 -17.86
C GLN A 404 -11.68 16.06 -17.08
N GLY A 405 -10.94 14.96 -16.95
CA GLY A 405 -9.60 14.96 -16.36
C GLY A 405 -8.51 15.65 -17.19
N ARG A 406 -8.76 15.92 -18.48
CA ARG A 406 -7.83 16.67 -19.36
C ARG A 406 -8.15 18.17 -19.42
N ASP A 407 -9.41 18.53 -19.24
CA ASP A 407 -9.86 19.93 -19.26
C ASP A 407 -9.44 20.70 -17.98
N LYS A 408 -9.03 20.01 -16.91
CA LYS A 408 -8.67 20.60 -15.60
C LYS A 408 -7.17 20.89 -15.37
N THR A 409 -6.27 20.62 -16.32
CA THR A 409 -4.81 20.77 -16.09
C THR A 409 -4.26 22.21 -16.14
N ASP A 410 -5.09 23.22 -16.44
CA ASP A 410 -4.66 24.62 -16.68
C ASP A 410 -5.10 25.64 -15.60
N VAL A 411 -5.58 25.23 -14.42
CA VAL A 411 -6.01 26.16 -13.35
C VAL A 411 -5.37 25.83 -12.01
N GLN A 412 -4.77 26.83 -11.37
CA GLN A 412 -4.16 26.73 -10.03
C GLN A 412 -5.19 26.88 -8.91
N GLU A 413 -4.92 26.25 -7.75
CA GLU A 413 -5.79 26.28 -6.56
C GLU A 413 -5.51 27.50 -5.66
N GLU A 414 -6.54 28.09 -5.03
CA GLU A 414 -6.33 29.12 -4.00
C GLU A 414 -7.37 29.06 -2.85
N SER A 415 -6.84 29.19 -1.61
CA SER A 415 -7.51 29.61 -0.35
C SER A 415 -8.84 28.98 0.14
N THR A 416 -8.70 28.09 1.13
CA THR A 416 -9.38 28.08 2.45
C THR A 416 -10.73 28.79 2.69
N VAL A 417 -11.66 28.08 3.34
CA VAL A 417 -12.69 28.65 4.23
C VAL A 417 -12.63 27.93 5.59
N ALA A 418 -12.85 28.67 6.69
CA ALA A 418 -12.99 28.11 8.03
C ALA A 418 -14.49 28.03 8.44
N GLY A 419 -14.89 26.93 9.08
CA GLY A 419 -16.27 26.67 9.51
C GLY A 419 -16.30 25.90 10.83
N SER A 420 -17.43 25.94 11.53
CA SER A 420 -17.59 25.48 12.92
C SER A 420 -17.43 23.97 13.12
N ASP A 421 -16.71 23.59 14.19
CA ASP A 421 -16.50 22.18 14.59
C ASP A 421 -17.77 21.53 15.18
N GLU A 422 -18.43 20.67 14.40
CA GLU A 422 -18.82 19.34 14.90
C GLU A 422 -18.99 18.33 13.76
N ALA A 423 -17.85 17.88 13.21
CA ALA A 423 -17.82 16.81 12.20
C ALA A 423 -18.08 15.44 12.86
N ALA A 424 -19.27 14.88 12.62
CA ALA A 424 -19.50 13.46 12.82
C ALA A 424 -18.69 12.64 11.80
N PHE A 425 -18.10 11.53 12.25
CA PHE A 425 -17.41 10.56 11.38
C PHE A 425 -18.26 9.31 11.29
N ASP A 426 -18.69 8.93 10.09
CA ASP A 426 -19.38 7.66 9.87
C ASP A 426 -18.36 6.51 9.92
N ILE A 427 -18.50 5.67 10.96
CA ILE A 427 -17.67 4.48 11.16
C ILE A 427 -18.16 3.39 10.20
N MET A 428 -17.52 3.30 9.04
CA MET A 428 -17.89 2.32 8.01
C MET A 428 -17.36 0.90 8.31
N TYR A 429 -16.37 0.77 9.20
CA TYR A 429 -15.83 -0.52 9.61
C TYR A 429 -15.07 -0.40 10.94
N ASP A 430 -15.20 -1.39 11.83
CA ASP A 430 -14.29 -1.64 12.96
C ASP A 430 -14.04 -3.14 13.11
N GLY A 431 -12.86 -3.53 13.62
CA GLY A 431 -12.44 -4.94 13.73
C GLY A 431 -12.49 -5.47 15.18
N PRO A 432 -12.84 -6.75 15.40
CA PRO A 432 -12.70 -7.87 14.46
C PRO A 432 -14.02 -8.44 13.88
N LEU A 433 -14.04 -8.60 12.55
CA LEU A 433 -15.18 -9.05 11.71
C LEU A 433 -16.42 -8.12 11.74
N PRO A 434 -17.16 -7.98 10.61
CA PRO A 434 -17.97 -6.80 10.36
C PRO A 434 -19.40 -6.91 10.93
N PHE A 435 -19.52 -7.12 12.24
CA PHE A 435 -20.81 -7.33 12.90
C PHE A 435 -21.03 -6.43 14.12
N ASP A 436 -21.79 -5.36 13.90
CA ASP A 436 -23.05 -5.14 14.61
C ASP A 436 -24.15 -4.57 13.69
N SER A 437 -24.05 -4.91 12.38
CA SER A 437 -25.21 -4.99 11.50
C SER A 437 -25.10 -6.27 10.67
N GLU A 438 -26.21 -7.00 10.49
CA GLU A 438 -26.21 -8.25 9.73
C GLU A 438 -25.89 -8.03 8.24
N THR A 439 -26.21 -6.84 7.73
CA THR A 439 -26.02 -6.44 6.32
C THR A 439 -24.54 -6.24 5.95
N LEU A 440 -23.74 -5.56 6.76
CA LEU A 440 -22.30 -5.41 6.49
C LEU A 440 -21.53 -6.72 6.72
N ARG A 441 -21.96 -7.54 7.69
CA ARG A 441 -21.33 -8.84 8.00
C ARG A 441 -21.37 -9.78 6.80
N GLY A 442 -22.51 -9.87 6.12
CA GLY A 442 -22.68 -10.66 4.89
C GLY A 442 -21.79 -10.18 3.74
N ARG A 443 -21.85 -8.87 3.42
CA ARG A 443 -21.10 -8.27 2.30
C ARG A 443 -19.59 -8.48 2.42
N TYR A 444 -19.03 -8.19 3.59
CA TYR A 444 -17.57 -8.19 3.79
C TYR A 444 -17.02 -9.55 4.23
N GLY A 445 -17.83 -10.43 4.83
CA GLY A 445 -17.42 -11.80 5.17
C GLY A 445 -17.05 -12.65 3.94
N TYR A 446 -17.83 -12.55 2.87
CA TYR A 446 -17.55 -13.20 1.59
C TYR A 446 -16.23 -12.72 0.94
N LEU A 447 -15.96 -11.41 1.00
CA LEU A 447 -14.67 -10.87 0.56
C LEU A 447 -13.52 -11.42 1.40
N SER A 448 -13.61 -11.39 2.74
CA SER A 448 -12.57 -11.96 3.62
C SER A 448 -12.26 -13.42 3.28
N ALA A 449 -13.28 -14.24 3.04
CA ALA A 449 -13.12 -15.64 2.61
C ALA A 449 -12.43 -15.78 1.24
N LEU A 450 -12.82 -14.98 0.24
CA LEU A 450 -12.15 -14.94 -1.07
C LEU A 450 -10.66 -14.53 -0.96
N LEU A 451 -10.34 -13.59 -0.08
CA LEU A 451 -8.97 -13.08 0.13
C LEU A 451 -8.10 -14.11 0.87
N SER A 452 -8.66 -14.85 1.82
CA SER A 452 -8.06 -16.03 2.46
C SER A 452 -8.00 -17.26 1.55
N GLY A 453 -8.67 -17.24 0.40
CA GLY A 453 -8.59 -18.28 -0.63
C GLY A 453 -9.56 -19.45 -0.47
N ASP A 454 -10.56 -19.34 0.41
CA ASP A 454 -11.68 -20.28 0.50
C ASP A 454 -12.51 -20.23 -0.80
N THR A 455 -12.87 -21.41 -1.29
CA THR A 455 -13.65 -21.61 -2.52
C THR A 455 -15.11 -22.01 -2.26
N LYS A 456 -15.51 -22.21 -1.00
CA LYS A 456 -16.89 -22.58 -0.61
C LYS A 456 -17.77 -21.37 -0.29
N ALA A 457 -17.18 -20.21 -0.01
CA ALA A 457 -17.92 -18.99 0.26
C ALA A 457 -18.79 -18.55 -0.93
N THR A 458 -20.08 -18.33 -0.67
CA THR A 458 -21.08 -17.86 -1.62
C THR A 458 -21.72 -16.57 -1.13
N CYS A 459 -21.78 -15.56 -1.99
CA CYS A 459 -22.50 -14.32 -1.69
C CYS A 459 -24.02 -14.55 -1.82
N GLN A 460 -24.80 -14.15 -0.81
CA GLN A 460 -26.27 -14.19 -0.85
C GLN A 460 -26.84 -12.85 -1.35
N GLU A 461 -26.55 -12.49 -2.60
CA GLU A 461 -27.15 -11.32 -3.25
C GLU A 461 -27.47 -11.62 -4.74
N ILE A 462 -27.95 -10.60 -5.47
CA ILE A 462 -28.56 -10.70 -6.81
C ILE A 462 -27.79 -11.66 -7.75
N ARG A 463 -28.49 -12.65 -8.32
CA ARG A 463 -27.89 -13.66 -9.22
C ARG A 463 -27.30 -13.01 -10.48
N GLU A 464 -25.99 -12.81 -10.47
CA GLU A 464 -25.20 -12.37 -11.62
C GLU A 464 -25.36 -13.33 -12.80
N SER A 465 -25.34 -12.78 -14.01
CA SER A 465 -25.55 -13.55 -15.25
C SER A 465 -24.27 -13.54 -16.10
N PRO A 466 -23.88 -14.68 -16.71
CA PRO A 466 -22.83 -14.68 -17.73
C PRO A 466 -23.23 -13.76 -18.90
N LYS A 467 -22.26 -13.05 -19.48
CA LYS A 467 -22.53 -12.07 -20.55
C LYS A 467 -23.29 -12.70 -21.73
N ASP A 468 -22.85 -13.85 -22.22
CA ASP A 468 -23.50 -14.61 -23.29
C ASP A 468 -24.97 -14.99 -22.97
N ALA A 469 -25.33 -15.09 -21.69
CA ALA A 469 -26.69 -15.36 -21.25
C ALA A 469 -27.53 -14.07 -21.19
N LEU A 470 -26.93 -12.92 -20.82
CA LEU A 470 -27.60 -11.62 -20.92
C LEU A 470 -27.84 -11.25 -22.39
N ASP A 471 -26.84 -11.39 -23.27
CA ASP A 471 -26.98 -11.12 -24.71
C ASP A 471 -28.08 -12.01 -25.34
N LYS A 472 -28.13 -13.31 -25.00
CA LYS A 472 -29.22 -14.21 -25.43
C LYS A 472 -30.58 -13.78 -24.88
N ARG A 473 -30.65 -13.30 -23.63
CA ARG A 473 -31.90 -12.83 -23.02
C ARG A 473 -32.38 -11.51 -23.59
N ILE A 474 -31.48 -10.58 -23.90
CA ILE A 474 -31.75 -9.33 -24.62
C ILE A 474 -32.22 -9.66 -26.05
N ALA A 475 -31.59 -10.62 -26.72
CA ALA A 475 -32.05 -11.10 -28.03
C ALA A 475 -33.45 -11.73 -27.96
N SER A 476 -33.74 -12.57 -26.95
CA SER A 476 -35.09 -13.14 -26.79
C SER A 476 -36.15 -12.10 -26.43
N LEU A 477 -35.81 -11.09 -25.62
CA LEU A 477 -36.70 -9.98 -25.28
C LEU A 477 -36.98 -9.09 -26.50
N ARG A 478 -35.94 -8.75 -27.28
CA ARG A 478 -36.10 -8.04 -28.57
C ARG A 478 -36.97 -8.84 -29.54
N ALA A 479 -36.77 -10.16 -29.65
CA ALA A 479 -37.57 -11.03 -30.50
C ALA A 479 -39.02 -11.22 -30.00
N ALA A 480 -39.28 -11.10 -28.69
CA ALA A 480 -40.63 -11.10 -28.14
C ALA A 480 -41.34 -9.76 -28.43
N LEU A 481 -40.68 -8.63 -28.14
CA LEU A 481 -41.17 -7.28 -28.43
C LEU A 481 -41.47 -7.08 -29.93
N GLN A 482 -40.59 -7.57 -30.82
CA GLN A 482 -40.81 -7.54 -32.27
C GLN A 482 -41.95 -8.44 -32.76
N LYS A 483 -42.41 -9.39 -31.95
CA LYS A 483 -43.53 -10.29 -32.30
C LYS A 483 -44.89 -9.78 -31.86
N GLY A 484 -44.97 -8.63 -31.18
CA GLY A 484 -46.25 -8.03 -30.78
C GLY A 484 -47.09 -8.91 -29.84
N VAL A 485 -46.44 -9.77 -29.05
CA VAL A 485 -47.10 -10.51 -27.97
C VAL A 485 -47.29 -9.54 -26.80
N PRO A 486 -48.52 -9.38 -26.27
CA PRO A 486 -48.81 -8.48 -25.14
C PRO A 486 -48.22 -8.97 -23.81
#